data_AF-A0A4Y2PQ73-F1
#
_entry.id   AF-A0A4Y2PQ73-F1
#
_cell.length_a   1.000
_cell.length_b   1.000
_cell.length_c   1.000
_cell.angle_alpha   90.00
_cell.angle_beta   90.00
_cell.angle_gamma   90.00
#
_symmetry.space_group_name_H-M   'P 1'
#
loop_
_entity.id
_entity.type
_entity.pdbx_description
1 polymer ?
#
loop_
_entity_poly.entity_id
_entity_poly.type
_entity_poly.pdbx_seq_one_letter_code
_entity_poly.pdbx_strand_id
1 'polypeptide(L)'
;MELSRTVPELENLLIFYRAELKNVMVRDDYRELIELSIVFLGGDAEKKFKIRPPVPMHQARWMARAIYSLKLSLFSSQLKLNIKDNEALLDVCLFIVTIYVKSWLQCILAVKAPYKDLCFLNSWKAYEKVNESISKAALQKFSQQLWYFTDGIAVLALFDDDVNEETKLKMVANSHREIFSTHERYIPSKEEFCGSLYGEFDTLIL
;
A
#
# COMPACT_ATOMS: atom_id res chain seq x y z
N MET A 1 17.64 -14.34 8.55
CA MET A 1 16.94 -13.73 7.42
C MET A 1 17.23 -12.24 7.50
N GLU A 2 18.33 -11.81 6.88
CA GLU A 2 18.72 -10.40 6.87
C GLU A 2 17.68 -9.66 6.01
N LEU A 3 16.89 -8.78 6.62
CA LEU A 3 16.10 -7.82 5.87
C LEU A 3 17.09 -7.02 5.03
N SER A 4 17.08 -7.19 3.72
CA SER A 4 17.84 -6.39 2.75
C SER A 4 17.23 -4.99 2.62
N ARG A 5 16.99 -4.33 3.75
CA ARG A 5 16.64 -2.92 3.85
C ARG A 5 17.71 -2.22 4.63
N THR A 6 18.05 -1.03 4.18
CA THR A 6 19.00 -0.20 4.90
C THR A 6 18.40 0.08 6.29
N VAL A 7 19.22 0.02 7.35
CA VAL A 7 18.81 0.34 8.73
C VAL A 7 17.98 1.64 8.81
N PRO A 8 18.30 2.72 8.05
CA PRO A 8 17.50 3.94 8.03
C PRO A 8 16.05 3.78 7.54
N GLU A 9 15.79 2.90 6.55
CA GLU A 9 14.42 2.68 6.04
C GLU A 9 13.52 2.03 7.08
N LEU A 10 14.07 1.09 7.85
CA LEU A 10 13.36 0.43 8.94
C LEU A 10 13.05 1.41 10.08
N GLU A 11 14.02 2.24 10.47
CA GLU A 11 13.84 3.25 11.50
C GLU A 11 12.78 4.28 11.10
N ASN A 12 12.82 4.78 9.85
CA ASN A 12 11.82 5.70 9.31
C ASN A 12 10.41 5.10 9.34
N LEU A 13 10.29 3.81 9.03
CA LEU A 13 9.02 3.09 9.06
C LEU A 13 8.49 2.93 10.49
N LEU A 14 9.36 2.62 11.46
CA LEU A 14 9.00 2.57 12.87
C LEU A 14 8.58 3.94 13.41
N ILE A 15 9.29 5.01 13.04
CA ILE A 15 8.93 6.39 13.38
C ILE A 15 7.55 6.73 12.84
N PHE A 16 7.28 6.39 11.58
CA PHE A 16 5.97 6.57 10.95
C PHE A 16 4.86 5.84 11.74
N TYR A 17 5.03 4.56 12.06
CA TYR A 17 4.02 3.81 12.82
C TYR A 17 3.79 4.33 14.23
N ARG A 18 4.85 4.78 14.92
CA ARG A 18 4.71 5.42 16.24
C ARG A 18 3.97 6.75 16.16
N ALA A 19 4.19 7.53 15.11
CA ALA A 19 3.43 8.75 14.87
C ALA A 19 1.95 8.45 14.64
N GLU A 20 1.63 7.45 13.81
CA GLU A 20 0.24 7.06 13.54
C GLU A 20 -0.50 6.54 14.78
N LEU A 21 0.18 5.87 15.72
CA LEU A 21 -0.44 5.43 16.98
C LEU A 21 -0.91 6.55 17.90
N LYS A 22 -0.35 7.76 17.75
CA LYS A 22 -0.75 8.95 18.51
C LYS A 22 -2.05 9.55 17.99
N ASN A 23 -2.45 9.23 16.76
CA ASN A 23 -3.70 9.69 16.18
C ASN A 23 -4.91 9.01 16.87
N VAL A 24 -6.02 9.75 16.97
CA VAL A 24 -7.29 9.19 17.44
C VAL A 24 -7.82 8.25 16.37
N MET A 25 -7.77 6.95 16.65
CA MET A 25 -8.27 5.93 15.71
C MET A 25 -9.73 5.65 15.97
N VAL A 26 -10.55 5.70 14.92
CA VAL A 26 -11.99 5.39 14.99
C VAL A 26 -12.25 3.91 15.27
N ARG A 27 -11.33 3.03 14.85
CA ARG A 27 -11.45 1.58 15.03
C ARG A 27 -10.23 0.99 15.71
N ASP A 28 -10.51 0.06 16.62
CA ASP A 28 -9.49 -0.65 17.39
C ASP A 28 -8.62 -1.59 16.55
N ASP A 29 -9.14 -2.13 15.45
CA ASP A 29 -8.39 -3.05 14.59
C ASP A 29 -7.28 -2.34 13.80
N TYR A 30 -7.38 -1.04 13.56
CA TYR A 30 -6.29 -0.23 13.01
C TYR A 30 -5.14 -0.09 14.01
N ARG A 31 -5.46 0.13 15.29
CA ARG A 31 -4.45 0.19 16.35
C ARG A 31 -3.72 -1.14 16.45
N GLU A 32 -4.46 -2.24 16.48
CA GLU A 32 -3.88 -3.59 16.55
C GLU A 32 -2.97 -3.89 15.36
N LEU A 33 -3.37 -3.51 14.14
CA LEU A 33 -2.53 -3.67 12.94
C LEU A 33 -1.20 -2.93 13.06
N ILE A 34 -1.21 -1.68 13.54
CA ILE A 34 0.02 -0.88 13.71
C ILE A 34 0.89 -1.45 14.82
N GLU A 35 0.32 -1.80 15.97
CA GLU A 35 1.06 -2.39 17.09
C GLU A 35 1.72 -3.72 16.68
N LEU A 36 1.00 -4.59 15.97
CA LEU A 36 1.56 -5.83 15.41
C LEU A 36 2.68 -5.55 14.40
N SER A 37 2.54 -4.51 13.59
CA SER A 37 3.57 -4.13 12.60
C SER A 37 4.86 -3.66 13.30
N ILE A 38 4.74 -2.85 14.37
CA ILE A 38 5.89 -2.41 15.17
C ILE A 38 6.60 -3.60 15.81
N VAL A 39 5.83 -4.50 16.44
CA VAL A 39 6.38 -5.69 17.11
C VAL A 39 7.05 -6.63 16.10
N PHE A 40 6.43 -6.85 14.94
CA PHE A 40 7.02 -7.69 13.88
C PHE A 40 8.34 -7.11 13.35
N LEU A 41 8.47 -5.78 13.27
CA LEU A 41 9.69 -5.08 12.87
C LEU A 41 10.75 -5.01 14.00
N GLY A 42 10.50 -5.64 15.15
CA GLY A 42 11.41 -5.64 16.30
C GLY A 42 11.40 -4.35 17.12
N GLY A 43 10.44 -3.46 16.90
CA GLY A 43 10.26 -2.25 17.70
C GLY A 43 9.56 -2.53 19.02
N ASP A 44 9.87 -1.72 20.03
CA ASP A 44 9.09 -1.72 21.28
C ASP A 44 7.76 -0.98 21.07
N ALA A 45 6.66 -1.64 21.44
CA ALA A 45 5.34 -1.02 21.46
C ALA A 45 5.19 -0.31 22.81
N GLU A 46 4.90 1.00 22.81
CA GLU A 46 4.92 1.88 24.00
C GLU A 46 3.90 1.54 25.12
N LYS A 47 3.31 0.34 25.13
CA LYS A 47 2.36 -0.15 26.15
C LYS A 47 2.58 -1.65 26.40
N LYS A 48 1.99 -2.17 27.48
CA LYS A 48 1.76 -3.62 27.66
C LYS A 48 0.92 -4.14 26.48
N PHE A 49 1.58 -4.49 25.38
CA PHE A 49 0.97 -5.00 24.18
C PHE A 49 0.20 -6.28 24.53
N LYS A 50 -1.11 -6.27 24.31
CA LYS A 50 -1.99 -7.41 24.56
C LYS A 50 -2.51 -7.89 23.23
N ILE A 51 -2.06 -9.07 22.81
CA ILE A 51 -2.58 -9.70 21.60
C ILE A 51 -4.01 -10.16 21.86
N ARG A 52 -4.95 -9.64 21.07
CA ARG A 52 -6.36 -10.04 21.15
C ARG A 52 -6.59 -11.33 20.34
N PRO A 53 -7.63 -12.12 20.63
CA PRO A 53 -8.02 -13.24 19.77
C PRO A 53 -8.29 -12.77 18.34
N PRO A 54 -8.05 -13.61 17.31
CA PRO A 54 -8.43 -13.28 15.94
C PRO A 54 -9.92 -12.96 15.81
N VAL A 55 -10.23 -11.90 15.09
CA VAL A 55 -11.60 -11.49 14.75
C VAL A 55 -12.12 -12.36 13.60
N PRO A 56 -13.45 -12.58 13.44
CA PRO A 56 -14.00 -13.33 12.32
C PRO A 56 -13.44 -12.87 10.96
N MET A 57 -12.89 -13.83 10.21
CA MET A 57 -12.25 -13.57 8.93
C MET A 57 -13.30 -13.57 7.80
N HIS A 58 -13.89 -12.41 7.54
CA HIS A 58 -14.76 -12.22 6.38
C HIS A 58 -13.95 -12.03 5.09
N GLN A 59 -14.38 -12.66 3.99
CA GLN A 59 -13.67 -12.64 2.69
C GLN A 59 -13.43 -11.21 2.15
N ALA A 60 -14.30 -10.26 2.48
CA ALA A 60 -14.24 -8.88 2.00
C ALA A 60 -13.24 -7.97 2.76
N ARG A 61 -12.60 -8.46 3.83
CA ARG A 61 -11.73 -7.63 4.70
C ARG A 61 -10.30 -8.13 4.70
N TRP A 62 -9.51 -7.67 3.73
CA TRP A 62 -8.09 -8.04 3.61
C TRP A 62 -7.29 -7.72 4.88
N MET A 63 -7.60 -6.62 5.58
CA MET A 63 -6.94 -6.26 6.84
C MET A 63 -7.04 -7.34 7.94
N ALA A 64 -8.17 -8.07 8.01
CA ALA A 64 -8.29 -9.17 8.97
C ALA A 64 -7.29 -10.29 8.66
N ARG A 65 -7.04 -10.56 7.37
CA ARG A 65 -6.00 -11.49 6.92
C ARG A 65 -4.61 -10.98 7.27
N ALA A 66 -4.38 -9.67 7.13
CA ALA A 66 -3.11 -9.05 7.48
C ALA A 66 -2.78 -9.20 8.97
N ILE A 67 -3.74 -8.86 9.85
CA ILE A 67 -3.62 -9.06 11.31
C ILE A 67 -3.37 -10.54 11.63
N TYR A 68 -4.09 -11.44 10.96
CA TYR A 68 -3.94 -12.88 11.18
C TYR A 68 -2.55 -13.39 10.77
N SER A 69 -2.05 -12.99 9.60
CA SER A 69 -0.70 -13.33 9.14
C SER A 69 0.38 -12.87 10.12
N LEU A 70 0.27 -11.62 10.61
CA LEU A 70 1.23 -11.09 11.60
C LEU A 70 1.20 -11.90 12.90
N LYS A 71 0.01 -12.21 13.42
CA LYS A 71 -0.12 -13.05 14.63
C LYS A 71 0.45 -14.45 14.41
N LEU A 72 0.13 -15.09 13.27
CA LEU A 72 0.68 -16.40 12.94
C LEU A 72 2.22 -16.37 12.93
N SER A 73 2.81 -15.31 12.38
CA SER A 73 4.26 -15.17 12.34
C SER A 73 4.86 -14.99 13.75
N LEU A 74 4.24 -14.15 14.58
CA LEU A 74 4.68 -13.93 15.96
C LEU A 74 4.58 -15.19 16.85
N PHE A 75 3.59 -16.04 16.59
CA PHE A 75 3.42 -17.31 17.30
C PHE A 75 3.94 -18.52 16.52
N SER A 76 4.73 -18.31 15.47
CA SER A 76 5.22 -19.37 14.59
C SER A 76 5.93 -20.50 15.33
N SER A 77 6.62 -20.20 16.43
CA SER A 77 7.28 -21.20 17.29
C SER A 77 6.32 -22.16 18.00
N GLN A 78 5.08 -21.74 18.25
CA GLN A 78 4.03 -22.57 18.84
C GLN A 78 3.27 -23.37 17.78
N LEU A 79 3.40 -22.98 16.51
CA LEU A 79 2.74 -23.60 15.37
C LEU A 79 3.70 -24.62 14.74
N LYS A 80 3.20 -25.80 14.40
CA LYS A 80 3.97 -26.80 13.67
C LYS A 80 3.99 -26.50 12.17
N LEU A 81 4.48 -25.31 11.79
CA LEU A 81 4.61 -24.92 10.40
C LEU A 81 5.82 -25.59 9.76
N ASN A 82 5.68 -26.00 8.50
CA ASN A 82 6.83 -26.42 7.72
C ASN A 82 7.70 -25.19 7.36
N ILE A 83 8.96 -25.43 6.97
CA ILE A 83 9.90 -24.34 6.67
C ILE A 83 9.39 -23.47 5.51
N LYS A 84 8.83 -24.06 4.47
CA LYS A 84 8.33 -23.35 3.27
C LYS A 84 7.14 -22.44 3.59
N ASP A 85 6.19 -22.92 4.38
CA ASP A 85 5.01 -22.17 4.81
C ASP A 85 5.42 -21.01 5.71
N ASN A 86 6.43 -21.22 6.56
CA ASN A 86 6.96 -20.18 7.42
C ASN A 86 7.67 -19.08 6.60
N GLU A 87 8.49 -19.46 5.62
CA GLU A 87 9.13 -18.50 4.69
C GLU A 87 8.08 -17.70 3.91
N ALA A 88 7.09 -18.38 3.31
CA ALA A 88 6.00 -17.72 2.59
C ALA A 88 5.17 -16.78 3.49
N LEU A 89 4.94 -17.19 4.75
CA LEU A 89 4.26 -16.35 5.74
C LEU A 89 5.07 -15.09 6.06
N LEU A 90 6.38 -15.21 6.22
CA LEU A 90 7.28 -14.08 6.47
C LEU A 90 7.32 -13.12 5.28
N ASP A 91 7.34 -13.62 4.04
CA ASP A 91 7.25 -12.80 2.84
C ASP A 91 5.96 -11.97 2.79
N VAL A 92 4.83 -12.60 3.12
CA VAL A 92 3.52 -11.92 3.21
C VAL A 92 3.51 -10.90 4.35
N CYS A 93 4.06 -11.24 5.52
CA CYS A 93 4.15 -10.31 6.65
C CYS A 93 5.03 -9.10 6.31
N LEU A 94 6.17 -9.33 5.65
CA LEU A 94 7.05 -8.26 5.20
C LEU A 94 6.33 -7.35 4.20
N PHE A 95 5.59 -7.90 3.25
CA PHE A 95 4.74 -7.12 2.35
C PHE A 95 3.71 -6.27 3.13
N ILE A 96 3.01 -6.88 4.09
CA ILE A 96 2.00 -6.21 4.91
C ILE A 96 2.61 -4.99 5.62
N VAL A 97 3.64 -5.22 6.44
CA VAL A 97 4.20 -4.20 7.33
C VAL A 97 5.00 -3.15 6.58
N THR A 98 5.28 -3.31 5.30
CA THR A 98 6.14 -2.36 4.58
C THR A 98 5.45 -1.60 3.48
N ILE A 99 4.47 -2.23 2.84
CA ILE A 99 3.74 -1.65 1.73
C ILE A 99 2.29 -1.41 2.14
N TYR A 100 1.56 -2.47 2.50
CA TYR A 100 0.12 -2.35 2.73
C TYR A 100 -0.25 -1.41 3.88
N VAL A 101 0.31 -1.59 5.07
CA VAL A 101 -0.13 -0.85 6.27
C VAL A 101 0.10 0.64 6.08
N LYS A 102 1.24 1.02 5.50
CA LYS A 102 1.56 2.43 5.23
C LYS A 102 0.53 3.07 4.29
N SER A 103 0.24 2.44 3.16
CA SER A 103 -0.73 2.96 2.20
C SER A 103 -2.15 2.95 2.74
N TRP A 104 -2.53 1.91 3.48
CA TRP A 104 -3.85 1.81 4.11
C TRP A 104 -4.14 2.97 5.06
N LEU A 105 -3.15 3.40 5.87
CA LEU A 105 -3.30 4.51 6.80
C LEU A 105 -3.35 5.87 6.10
N GLN A 106 -2.72 6.00 4.92
CA GLN A 106 -2.66 7.26 4.19
C GLN A 106 -3.90 7.52 3.31
N CYS A 107 -4.71 6.51 3.00
CA CYS A 107 -5.87 6.61 2.09
C CYS A 107 -7.20 6.99 2.77
N ILE A 108 -7.19 7.66 3.93
CA ILE A 108 -8.42 8.00 4.67
C ILE A 108 -9.18 9.17 4.03
N LEU A 109 -8.48 10.09 3.34
CA LEU A 109 -9.07 11.27 2.71
C LEU A 109 -9.29 11.05 1.21
N ALA A 110 -10.52 11.28 0.74
CA ALA A 110 -10.89 11.09 -0.66
C ALA A 110 -10.06 11.93 -1.63
N VAL A 111 -9.72 13.17 -1.26
CA VAL A 111 -8.89 14.06 -2.10
C VAL A 111 -7.46 13.55 -2.29
N LYS A 112 -6.96 12.75 -1.32
CA LYS A 112 -5.62 12.17 -1.37
C LYS A 112 -5.59 10.84 -2.10
N ALA A 113 -6.73 10.15 -2.19
CA ALA A 113 -6.81 8.81 -2.76
C ALA A 113 -6.11 8.69 -4.13
N PRO A 114 -6.32 9.58 -5.12
CA PRO A 114 -5.75 9.37 -6.44
C PRO A 114 -4.22 9.41 -6.43
N TYR A 115 -3.64 10.41 -5.75
CA TYR A 115 -2.19 10.50 -5.64
C TYR A 115 -1.60 9.34 -4.83
N LYS A 116 -2.27 8.93 -3.73
CA LYS A 116 -1.80 7.81 -2.90
C LYS A 116 -1.88 6.47 -3.62
N ASP A 117 -2.87 6.23 -4.46
CA ASP A 117 -2.97 5.01 -5.27
C ASP A 117 -1.81 4.91 -6.27
N LEU A 118 -1.40 6.03 -6.89
CA LEU A 118 -0.20 6.09 -7.74
C LEU A 118 1.08 5.88 -6.94
N CYS A 119 1.22 6.52 -5.77
CA CYS A 119 2.34 6.25 -4.87
C CYS A 119 2.41 4.78 -4.45
N PHE A 120 1.27 4.12 -4.30
CA PHE A 120 1.20 2.70 -3.94
C PHE A 120 1.71 1.80 -5.06
N LEU A 121 1.34 2.08 -6.32
CA LEU A 121 1.91 1.41 -7.50
C LEU A 121 3.43 1.55 -7.57
N ASN A 122 3.94 2.78 -7.38
CA ASN A 122 5.37 3.04 -7.36
C ASN A 122 6.09 2.30 -6.23
N SER A 123 5.44 2.21 -5.07
CA SER A 123 5.96 1.45 -3.92
C SER A 123 6.07 -0.05 -4.23
N TRP A 124 5.12 -0.64 -4.94
CA TRP A 124 5.26 -2.02 -5.41
C TRP A 124 6.35 -2.18 -6.44
N LYS A 125 6.47 -1.25 -7.39
CA LYS A 125 7.55 -1.29 -8.39
C LYS A 125 8.92 -1.25 -7.71
N ALA A 126 9.09 -0.43 -6.68
CA ALA A 126 10.29 -0.42 -5.86
C ALA A 126 10.48 -1.74 -5.07
N TYR A 127 9.39 -2.32 -4.56
CA TYR A 127 9.39 -3.60 -3.84
C TYR A 127 9.75 -4.81 -4.71
N GLU A 128 9.74 -4.68 -6.04
CA GLU A 128 10.22 -5.71 -6.96
C GLU A 128 11.67 -6.15 -6.65
N LYS A 129 12.49 -5.23 -6.13
CA LYS A 129 13.87 -5.51 -5.67
C LYS A 129 13.94 -6.41 -4.44
N VAL A 130 12.86 -6.48 -3.65
CA VAL A 130 12.78 -7.28 -2.42
C VAL A 130 12.12 -8.62 -2.70
N ASN A 131 10.96 -8.61 -3.34
CA ASN A 131 10.25 -9.82 -3.74
C ASN A 131 9.50 -9.58 -5.06
N GLU A 132 10.15 -9.98 -6.16
CA GLU A 132 9.64 -9.81 -7.52
C GLU A 132 8.30 -10.51 -7.72
N SER A 133 8.14 -11.73 -7.21
CA SER A 133 6.92 -12.53 -7.40
C SER A 133 5.71 -11.85 -6.77
N ILE A 134 5.83 -11.44 -5.50
CA ILE A 134 4.75 -10.74 -4.78
C ILE A 134 4.47 -9.39 -5.42
N SER A 135 5.51 -8.62 -5.75
CA SER A 135 5.36 -7.31 -6.40
C SER A 135 4.60 -7.42 -7.72
N LYS A 136 5.01 -8.32 -8.63
CA LYS A 136 4.35 -8.51 -9.93
C LYS A 136 2.92 -8.99 -9.79
N ALA A 137 2.67 -9.93 -8.89
CA ALA A 137 1.31 -10.42 -8.63
C ALA A 137 0.40 -9.31 -8.09
N ALA A 138 0.90 -8.49 -7.16
CA ALA A 138 0.16 -7.37 -6.58
C ALA A 138 -0.11 -6.28 -7.62
N LEU A 139 0.91 -5.86 -8.38
CA LEU A 139 0.79 -4.89 -9.48
C LEU A 139 -0.25 -5.35 -10.49
N GLN A 140 -0.14 -6.58 -10.98
CA GLN A 140 -1.08 -7.13 -11.95
C GLN A 140 -2.53 -7.10 -11.44
N LYS A 141 -2.74 -7.45 -10.16
CA LYS A 141 -4.07 -7.46 -9.57
C LYS A 141 -4.63 -6.07 -9.34
N PHE A 142 -3.81 -5.13 -8.90
CA PHE A 142 -4.26 -3.78 -8.65
C PHE A 142 -4.51 -3.00 -9.93
N SER A 143 -3.70 -3.18 -10.97
CA SER A 143 -3.96 -2.57 -12.28
C SER A 143 -5.31 -2.98 -12.85
N GLN A 144 -5.80 -4.19 -12.54
CA GLN A 144 -7.16 -4.63 -12.90
C GLN A 144 -8.26 -3.95 -12.08
N GLN A 145 -7.93 -3.34 -10.95
CA GLN A 145 -8.85 -2.64 -10.05
C GLN A 145 -8.87 -1.12 -10.27
N LEU A 146 -8.04 -0.58 -11.15
CA LEU A 146 -7.97 0.86 -11.47
C LEU A 146 -9.12 1.37 -12.35
N TRP A 147 -10.18 0.58 -12.54
CA TRP A 147 -11.35 0.97 -13.34
C TRP A 147 -12.03 2.25 -12.84
N TYR A 148 -11.88 2.58 -11.55
CA TYR A 148 -12.42 3.80 -10.96
C TYR A 148 -11.51 5.02 -11.17
N PHE A 149 -10.24 4.81 -11.50
CA PHE A 149 -9.25 5.88 -11.65
C PHE A 149 -9.43 6.57 -13.00
N THR A 150 -10.40 7.47 -13.06
CA THR A 150 -10.72 8.29 -14.23
C THR A 150 -10.12 9.69 -14.10
N ASP A 151 -10.09 10.47 -15.17
CA ASP A 151 -9.59 11.85 -15.15
C ASP A 151 -10.36 12.72 -14.15
N GLY A 152 -11.67 12.49 -14.01
CA GLY A 152 -12.49 13.16 -13.02
C GLY A 152 -12.07 12.87 -11.57
N ILE A 153 -11.60 11.65 -11.28
CA ILE A 153 -11.03 11.31 -9.97
C ILE A 153 -9.61 11.87 -9.85
N ALA A 154 -8.80 11.82 -10.91
CA ALA A 154 -7.44 12.36 -10.91
C ALA A 154 -7.43 13.86 -10.59
N VAL A 155 -8.39 14.64 -11.07
CA VAL A 155 -8.56 16.07 -10.76
C VAL A 155 -8.69 16.35 -9.26
N LEU A 156 -9.19 15.40 -8.45
CA LEU A 156 -9.24 15.57 -6.99
C LEU A 156 -7.85 15.74 -6.38
N ALA A 157 -6.80 15.19 -7.00
CA ALA A 157 -5.43 15.32 -6.51
C ALA A 157 -4.87 16.75 -6.67
N LEU A 158 -5.53 17.64 -7.42
CA LEU A 158 -5.19 19.07 -7.44
C LEU A 158 -5.35 19.71 -6.04
N PHE A 159 -6.24 19.16 -5.22
CA PHE A 159 -6.48 19.58 -3.84
C PHE A 159 -5.64 18.82 -2.81
N ASP A 160 -4.78 17.88 -3.22
CA ASP A 160 -3.85 17.23 -2.31
C ASP A 160 -2.60 18.10 -2.13
N ASP A 161 -2.30 18.48 -0.89
CA ASP A 161 -1.11 19.26 -0.54
C ASP A 161 0.19 18.47 -0.77
N ASP A 162 0.12 17.13 -0.84
CA ASP A 162 1.27 16.28 -1.09
C ASP A 162 1.68 16.26 -2.58
N VAL A 163 0.85 16.80 -3.46
CA VAL A 163 1.14 16.91 -4.90
C VAL A 163 1.82 18.26 -5.15
N ASN A 164 3.00 18.23 -5.77
CA ASN A 164 3.76 19.45 -6.07
C ASN A 164 3.08 20.31 -7.16
N GLU A 165 3.39 21.61 -7.17
CA GLU A 165 2.77 22.56 -8.10
C GLU A 165 3.07 22.24 -9.57
N GLU A 166 4.27 21.74 -9.89
CA GLU A 166 4.65 21.37 -11.25
C GLU A 166 3.75 20.26 -11.79
N THR A 167 3.52 19.22 -10.99
CA THR A 167 2.59 18.12 -11.31
C THR A 167 1.18 18.65 -11.48
N LYS A 168 0.69 19.54 -10.60
CA LYS A 168 -0.65 20.13 -10.73
C LYS A 168 -0.81 20.90 -12.03
N LEU A 169 0.21 21.67 -12.44
CA LEU A 169 0.21 22.40 -13.71
C LEU A 169 0.15 21.46 -14.92
N LYS A 170 0.92 20.37 -14.91
CA LYS A 170 0.90 19.39 -16.00
C LYS A 170 -0.45 18.64 -16.08
N MET A 171 -1.03 18.28 -14.94
CA MET A 171 -2.37 17.70 -14.88
C MET A 171 -3.42 18.61 -15.55
N VAL A 172 -3.43 19.91 -15.20
CA VAL A 172 -4.33 20.90 -15.80
C VAL A 172 -4.09 21.04 -17.31
N ALA A 173 -2.82 21.11 -17.73
CA ALA A 173 -2.46 21.21 -19.15
C ALA A 173 -2.93 19.99 -19.97
N ASN A 174 -2.83 18.79 -19.39
CA ASN A 174 -3.29 17.55 -20.03
C ASN A 174 -4.82 17.48 -20.09
N SER A 175 -5.55 17.90 -19.04
CA SER A 175 -7.01 17.97 -19.06
C SER A 175 -7.57 18.91 -20.14
N HIS A 176 -6.87 20.00 -20.46
CA HIS A 176 -7.29 20.92 -21.52
C HIS A 176 -7.15 20.34 -22.93
N ARG A 177 -6.30 19.32 -23.15
CA ARG A 177 -6.13 18.67 -24.46
C ARG A 177 -7.31 17.78 -24.82
N GLU A 178 -7.92 17.10 -23.84
CA GLU A 178 -9.00 16.14 -24.07
C GLU A 178 -10.38 16.79 -24.30
N ILE A 179 -10.61 17.99 -23.78
CA ILE A 179 -11.88 18.72 -24.01
C ILE A 179 -12.10 19.00 -25.51
N PHE A 180 -11.04 19.02 -26.32
CA PHE A 180 -11.10 19.19 -27.77
C PHE A 180 -11.13 17.88 -28.58
N SER A 181 -10.98 16.71 -27.96
CA SER A 181 -11.09 15.40 -28.62
C SER A 181 -12.10 14.51 -27.92
N THR A 182 -13.39 14.68 -28.27
CA THR A 182 -14.50 13.72 -28.11
C THR A 182 -14.73 13.10 -26.72
N HIS A 183 -15.96 13.28 -26.21
CA HIS A 183 -16.49 12.70 -24.96
C HIS A 183 -16.66 11.17 -24.97
N GLU A 184 -15.64 10.41 -25.35
CA GLU A 184 -15.64 8.95 -25.16
C GLU A 184 -14.82 8.61 -23.92
N ARG A 185 -15.45 7.88 -22.99
CA ARG A 185 -14.79 7.35 -21.79
C ARG A 185 -13.60 6.52 -22.23
N TYR A 186 -12.38 7.03 -22.03
CA TYR A 186 -11.16 6.28 -22.26
C TYR A 186 -11.10 5.13 -21.26
N ILE A 187 -11.26 3.90 -21.74
CA ILE A 187 -11.00 2.68 -20.99
C ILE A 187 -9.72 2.10 -21.60
N PRO A 188 -8.55 2.27 -20.97
CA PRO A 188 -7.32 1.70 -21.49
C PRO A 188 -7.47 0.18 -21.58
N SER A 189 -7.04 -0.40 -22.71
CA SER A 189 -7.04 -1.85 -22.87
C SER A 189 -6.00 -2.49 -21.92
N LYS A 190 -6.24 -3.75 -21.56
CA LYS A 190 -5.38 -4.52 -20.63
C LYS A 190 -3.93 -4.63 -21.14
N GLU A 191 -3.73 -4.62 -22.46
CA GLU A 191 -2.40 -4.62 -23.08
C GLU A 191 -1.69 -3.26 -23.02
N GLU A 192 -2.41 -2.14 -23.21
CA GLU A 192 -1.83 -0.78 -23.15
C GLU A 192 -1.33 -0.43 -21.74
N PHE A 193 -2.09 -0.79 -20.69
CA PHE A 193 -1.71 -0.51 -19.31
C PHE A 193 -0.50 -1.33 -18.85
N CYS A 194 -0.39 -2.59 -19.30
CA CYS A 194 0.78 -3.43 -19.02
C CYS A 194 2.01 -3.01 -19.83
N GLY A 195 1.83 -2.48 -21.04
CA GLY A 195 2.92 -1.95 -21.87
C GLY A 195 3.48 -0.63 -21.34
N SER A 196 2.62 0.30 -20.91
CA SER A 196 3.03 1.59 -20.34
C SER A 196 3.62 1.49 -18.93
N LEU A 197 3.28 0.45 -18.16
CA LEU A 197 3.87 0.11 -16.84
C LEU A 197 5.39 -0.11 -16.87
N TYR A 198 5.97 -0.39 -18.03
CA TYR A 198 7.41 -0.60 -18.18
C TYR A 198 8.17 0.57 -18.82
N GLY A 199 7.49 1.64 -19.26
CA GLY A 199 8.14 2.74 -19.98
C GLY A 199 7.66 4.16 -19.68
N GLU A 200 6.39 4.38 -19.29
CA GLU A 200 5.78 5.72 -19.42
C GLU A 200 4.68 6.02 -18.40
N PHE A 201 4.90 5.77 -17.10
CA PHE A 201 4.02 6.36 -16.08
C PHE A 201 4.25 7.88 -15.91
N ASP A 202 5.43 8.37 -16.29
CA ASP A 202 5.76 9.80 -16.20
C ASP A 202 5.07 10.66 -17.28
N THR A 203 4.49 10.05 -18.32
CA THR A 203 4.00 10.79 -19.50
C THR A 203 2.49 10.72 -19.71
N LEU A 204 1.81 9.75 -19.11
CA LEU A 204 0.39 9.49 -19.42
C LEU A 204 -0.59 10.08 -18.39
N ILE A 205 -0.14 10.46 -17.19
CA ILE A 205 -0.99 11.12 -16.18
C ILE A 205 -0.27 12.32 -15.51
N LEU A 206 1.03 12.50 -15.77
CA LEU A 206 1.87 13.55 -15.18
C LEU A 206 2.47 14.49 -16.22
#